data_AF-A0AA37TXV3-F1
#
_entry.id   AF-A0AA37TXV3-F1
#
_cell.length_a   1.000
_cell.length_b   1.000
_cell.length_c   1.000
_cell.angle_alpha   90.00
_cell.angle_beta   90.00
_cell.angle_gamma   90.00
#
_symmetry.space_group_name_H-M   'P 1'
#
loop_
_entity.id
_entity.type
_entity.pdbx_description
1 polymer ?
#
loop_
_entity_poly.entity_id
_entity_poly.type
_entity_poly.pdbx_seq_one_letter_code
_entity_poly.pdbx_strand_id
1 'polypeptide(L)'
;MLQQLPLVLCLWLVGGIDLVFWGVSLRIAVSLFGHWMVGHFAHRKGHQAWVIDGLPVQGYNLPGLGLLTFGENWHGNHHAFPHSARLGLHPGQSDPGWWFIQGLAAVGLARNVAGPESKAAREGLRRLE
;
A
#
# COMPACT_ATOMS: atom_id res chain seq x y z
N MET A 1 -9.20 14.59 13.65
CA MET A 1 -9.04 13.55 14.68
C MET A 1 -10.36 13.04 15.25
N LEU A 2 -11.50 13.70 15.01
CA LEU A 2 -12.83 13.22 15.46
C LEU A 2 -13.18 11.81 14.97
N GLN A 3 -12.61 11.38 13.85
CA GLN A 3 -12.77 10.01 13.34
C GLN A 3 -12.25 8.92 14.29
N GLN A 4 -11.47 9.26 15.33
CA GLN A 4 -11.02 8.32 16.35
C GLN A 4 -12.08 8.06 17.43
N LEU A 5 -13.08 8.94 17.57
CA LEU A 5 -14.10 8.84 18.62
C LEU A 5 -14.83 7.50 18.64
N PRO A 6 -15.27 6.91 17.49
CA PRO A 6 -15.90 5.61 17.50
C PRO A 6 -14.98 4.51 18.05
N LEU A 7 -13.71 4.49 17.64
CA LEU A 7 -12.74 3.50 18.13
C LEU A 7 -12.47 3.68 19.62
N VAL A 8 -12.23 4.91 20.07
CA VAL A 8 -12.01 5.23 21.48
C VAL A 8 -13.20 4.77 22.33
N LEU A 9 -14.42 5.06 21.89
CA LEU A 9 -15.63 4.64 22.59
C LEU A 9 -15.74 3.11 22.67
N CYS A 10 -15.52 2.41 21.55
CA CYS A 10 -15.55 0.94 21.54
C CYS A 10 -14.51 0.33 22.49
N LEU A 11 -13.26 0.82 22.46
CA LEU A 11 -12.20 0.34 23.35
C LEU A 11 -12.52 0.64 24.82
N TRP A 12 -13.04 1.84 25.10
CA TRP A 12 -13.43 2.24 26.45
C TRP A 12 -14.57 1.39 27.00
N LEU A 13 -15.60 1.11 26.19
CA LEU A 13 -16.74 0.28 26.61
C LEU A 13 -16.33 -1.18 26.90
N VAL A 14 -15.32 -1.71 26.21
CA VAL A 14 -14.87 -3.10 26.35
C VAL A 14 -13.85 -3.27 27.47
N GLY A 15 -12.92 -2.33 27.64
CA GLY A 15 -11.76 -2.51 28.54
C GLY A 15 -11.33 -1.24 29.27
N GLY A 16 -12.18 -0.21 29.30
CA GLY A 16 -11.89 1.04 30.00
C GLY A 16 -10.75 1.84 29.39
N ILE A 17 -10.20 2.75 30.20
CA ILE A 17 -9.18 3.70 29.75
C ILE A 17 -7.84 3.02 29.40
N ASP A 18 -7.51 1.90 30.06
CA ASP A 18 -6.26 1.17 29.80
C ASP A 18 -6.23 0.61 28.37
N LEU A 19 -7.36 0.04 27.91
CA LEU A 19 -7.48 -0.48 26.56
C LEU A 19 -7.50 0.65 25.50
N VAL A 20 -7.99 1.84 25.85
CA VAL A 20 -7.86 3.02 24.99
C VAL A 20 -6.39 3.41 24.84
N PHE A 21 -5.65 3.54 25.95
CA PHE A 21 -4.24 3.93 25.92
C PHE A 21 -3.42 2.93 25.12
N TRP A 22 -3.54 1.64 25.43
CA TRP A 22 -2.80 0.59 24.72
C TRP A 22 -3.28 0.42 23.29
N GLY A 23 -4.58 0.30 23.05
CA GLY A 23 -5.14 0.04 21.72
C GLY A 23 -4.84 1.14 20.72
N VAL A 24 -4.93 2.41 21.13
CA VAL A 24 -4.61 3.54 20.25
C VAL A 24 -3.10 3.64 20.03
N SER A 25 -2.30 3.56 21.09
CA SER A 25 -0.84 3.74 21.01
C SER A 25 -0.17 2.59 20.25
N LEU A 26 -0.52 1.34 20.60
CA LEU A 26 0.03 0.16 19.96
C LEU A 26 -0.32 0.11 18.47
N ARG A 27 -1.58 0.41 18.11
CA ARG A 27 -1.98 0.51 16.70
C ARG A 27 -1.10 1.51 15.94
N ILE A 28 -0.93 2.72 16.48
CA ILE A 28 -0.11 3.76 15.84
C ILE A 28 1.35 3.30 15.70
N ALA A 29 1.92 2.72 16.76
CA ALA A 29 3.29 2.20 16.72
C ALA A 29 3.43 1.12 15.65
N VAL A 30 2.58 0.09 15.66
CA VAL A 30 2.62 -1.00 14.67
C VAL A 30 2.44 -0.47 13.24
N SER A 31 1.53 0.48 13.02
CA SER A 31 1.34 1.08 11.69
C SER A 31 2.56 1.86 11.22
N LEU A 32 3.15 2.70 12.07
CA LEU A 32 4.33 3.50 11.73
C LEU A 32 5.56 2.61 11.48
N PHE A 33 5.85 1.70 12.41
CA PHE A 33 6.96 0.77 12.27
C PHE A 33 6.78 -0.13 11.05
N GLY A 34 5.58 -0.68 10.86
CA GLY A 34 5.27 -1.51 9.69
C GLY A 34 5.50 -0.77 8.38
N HIS A 35 4.98 0.45 8.24
CA HIS A 35 5.17 1.26 7.04
C HIS A 35 6.65 1.55 6.76
N TRP A 36 7.41 1.97 7.77
CA TRP A 36 8.84 2.22 7.61
C TRP A 36 9.64 0.95 7.29
N MET A 37 9.27 -0.20 7.87
CA MET A 37 9.91 -1.47 7.56
C MET A 37 9.68 -1.87 6.11
N VAL A 38 8.46 -1.77 5.60
CA VAL A 38 8.17 -2.07 4.19
C VAL A 38 9.01 -1.19 3.28
N GLY A 39 8.99 0.13 3.48
CA GLY A 39 9.84 1.06 2.73
C GLY A 39 11.31 0.67 2.78
N HIS A 40 11.87 0.43 3.98
CA HIS A 40 13.27 0.05 4.14
C HIS A 40 13.63 -1.25 3.40
N PHE A 41 12.84 -2.32 3.56
CA PHE A 41 13.14 -3.59 2.90
C PHE A 41 12.90 -3.54 1.39
N ALA A 42 11.84 -2.86 0.96
CA ALA A 42 11.52 -2.67 -0.45
C ALA A 42 12.55 -1.81 -1.19
N HIS A 43 13.35 -1.02 -0.49
CA HIS A 43 14.45 -0.24 -1.07
C HIS A 43 15.82 -0.91 -0.92
N ARG A 44 15.93 -2.15 -0.43
CA ARG A 44 17.25 -2.81 -0.32
C ARG A 44 17.60 -3.66 -1.53
N LYS A 45 16.86 -4.75 -1.68
CA LYS A 45 17.01 -5.74 -2.76
C LYS A 45 15.79 -6.65 -2.73
N GLY A 46 15.38 -7.16 -3.88
CA GLY A 46 14.26 -8.09 -3.94
C GLY A 46 13.80 -8.33 -5.36
N HIS A 47 12.56 -8.78 -5.48
CA HIS A 47 11.95 -9.09 -6.77
C HIS A 47 11.52 -7.81 -7.49
N GLN A 48 11.77 -7.72 -8.80
CA GLN A 48 11.22 -6.69 -9.68
C GLN A 48 10.56 -7.35 -10.88
N ALA A 49 9.34 -6.94 -11.22
CA ALA A 49 8.70 -7.33 -12.49
C ALA A 49 8.97 -6.29 -13.59
N TRP A 50 9.49 -5.13 -13.22
CA TRP A 50 9.67 -3.97 -14.09
C TRP A 50 10.97 -3.26 -13.70
N VAL A 51 11.67 -2.75 -14.70
CA VAL A 51 12.86 -1.90 -14.56
C VAL A 51 12.72 -0.70 -15.47
N ILE A 52 13.49 0.36 -15.17
CA ILE A 52 13.58 1.53 -16.03
C ILE A 52 15.04 1.69 -16.42
N ASP A 53 15.36 1.26 -17.63
CA ASP A 53 16.71 1.30 -18.17
C ASP A 53 17.21 2.77 -18.20
N GLY A 54 18.45 3.00 -17.77
CA GLY A 54 19.03 4.35 -17.67
C GLY A 54 18.70 5.13 -16.40
N LEU A 55 17.82 4.62 -15.51
CA LEU A 55 17.51 5.24 -14.22
C LEU A 55 17.82 4.31 -13.04
N PRO A 56 18.46 4.80 -11.96
CA PRO A 56 18.74 4.01 -10.77
C PRO A 56 17.51 3.92 -9.86
N VAL A 57 16.45 3.26 -10.34
CA VAL A 57 15.20 3.08 -9.58
C VAL A 57 15.36 1.92 -8.59
N GLN A 58 15.53 2.29 -7.33
CA GLN A 58 15.62 1.34 -6.22
C GLN A 58 14.21 1.09 -5.68
N GLY A 59 13.60 -0.05 -5.98
CA GLY A 59 12.25 -0.37 -5.52
C GLY A 59 11.86 -1.80 -5.89
N TYR A 60 11.63 -2.63 -4.89
CA TYR A 60 11.45 -4.07 -5.02
C TYR A 60 10.13 -4.52 -4.39
N ASN A 61 9.50 -5.50 -5.02
CA ASN A 61 8.34 -6.18 -4.47
C ASN A 61 8.75 -7.09 -3.32
N LEU A 62 7.93 -7.15 -2.28
CA LEU A 62 8.05 -8.07 -1.14
C LEU A 62 6.86 -9.05 -1.14
N PRO A 63 6.93 -10.19 -1.87
CA PRO A 63 5.80 -11.09 -2.04
C PRO A 63 5.24 -11.63 -0.72
N GLY A 64 3.93 -11.89 -0.68
CA GLY A 64 3.25 -12.48 0.48
C GLY A 64 2.79 -11.47 1.55
N LEU A 65 3.20 -10.20 1.45
CA LEU A 65 2.84 -9.18 2.45
C LEU A 65 1.62 -8.32 2.08
N GLY A 66 1.02 -8.49 0.90
CA GLY A 66 0.03 -7.53 0.40
C GLY A 66 -1.25 -7.42 1.20
N LEU A 67 -1.71 -8.49 1.86
CA LEU A 67 -2.85 -8.41 2.78
C LEU A 67 -2.54 -7.57 4.03
N LEU A 68 -1.29 -7.63 4.52
CA LEU A 68 -0.85 -6.92 5.71
C LEU A 68 -0.58 -5.44 5.42
N THR A 69 0.00 -5.16 4.26
CA THR A 69 0.46 -3.81 3.87
C THR A 69 -0.53 -3.09 2.96
N PHE A 70 -1.72 -3.67 2.74
CA PHE A 70 -2.74 -3.12 1.85
C PHE A 70 -2.20 -2.84 0.43
N GLY A 71 -1.28 -3.68 -0.06
CA GLY A 71 -0.67 -3.59 -1.38
C GLY A 71 0.65 -2.82 -1.46
N GLU A 72 1.06 -2.10 -0.40
CA GLU A 72 2.31 -1.30 -0.39
C GLU A 72 3.57 -2.15 -0.56
N ASN A 73 3.48 -3.46 -0.32
CA ASN A 73 4.58 -4.39 -0.54
C ASN A 73 4.93 -4.55 -2.04
N TRP A 74 4.04 -4.18 -2.97
CA TRP A 74 4.29 -4.19 -4.41
C TRP A 74 5.02 -2.92 -4.85
N HIS A 75 6.07 -2.57 -4.11
CA HIS A 75 6.78 -1.30 -4.24
C HIS A 75 7.50 -1.16 -5.59
N GLY A 76 8.02 -2.26 -6.12
CA GLY A 76 8.63 -2.26 -7.46
C GLY A 76 7.62 -1.93 -8.56
N ASN A 77 6.39 -2.43 -8.43
CA ASN A 77 5.31 -2.05 -9.34
C ASN A 77 4.93 -0.58 -9.18
N HIS A 78 4.87 -0.07 -7.94
CA HIS A 78 4.62 1.35 -7.67
C HIS A 78 5.68 2.24 -8.35
N HIS A 79 6.96 1.89 -8.22
CA HIS A 79 8.05 2.64 -8.85
C HIS A 79 7.99 2.60 -10.39
N ALA A 80 7.49 1.51 -10.97
CA ALA A 80 7.24 1.41 -12.40
C ALA A 80 6.08 2.29 -12.87
N PHE A 81 4.97 2.31 -12.11
CA PHE A 81 3.75 3.06 -12.43
C PHE A 81 3.28 3.92 -11.24
N PRO A 82 4.01 5.00 -10.90
CA PRO A 82 3.76 5.76 -9.67
C PRO A 82 2.43 6.51 -9.66
N HIS A 83 1.81 6.70 -10.84
CA HIS A 83 0.47 7.29 -10.97
C HIS A 83 -0.67 6.29 -10.74
N SER A 84 -0.38 4.98 -10.73
CA SER A 84 -1.44 3.98 -10.61
C SER A 84 -1.93 3.87 -9.17
N ALA A 85 -3.25 3.83 -9.01
CA ALA A 85 -3.91 3.47 -7.77
C ALA A 85 -3.81 1.96 -7.46
N ARG A 86 -3.43 1.14 -8.44
CA ARG A 86 -3.28 -0.31 -8.32
C ARG A 86 -1.80 -0.67 -8.18
N LEU A 87 -1.43 -1.25 -7.05
CA LEU A 87 -0.06 -1.66 -6.75
C LEU A 87 0.17 -3.13 -7.14
N GLY A 88 -0.81 -4.00 -6.92
CA GLY A 88 -0.79 -5.41 -7.32
C GLY A 88 -1.15 -5.61 -8.80
N LEU A 89 -0.15 -5.62 -9.68
CA LEU A 89 -0.34 -5.66 -11.14
C LEU A 89 -0.51 -7.07 -11.72
N HIS A 90 0.11 -8.07 -11.10
CA HIS A 90 0.18 -9.43 -11.63
C HIS A 90 -0.72 -10.42 -10.87
N PRO A 91 -1.08 -11.58 -11.46
CA PRO A 91 -1.84 -12.62 -10.76
C PRO A 91 -1.18 -13.04 -9.44
N GLY A 92 -1.99 -13.27 -8.41
CA GLY A 92 -1.52 -13.61 -7.07
C GLY A 92 -1.02 -12.41 -6.23
N GLN A 93 -1.00 -11.20 -6.80
CA GLN A 93 -0.63 -9.99 -6.05
C GLN A 93 -1.84 -9.40 -5.32
N SER A 94 -2.01 -9.77 -4.05
CA SER A 94 -3.07 -9.22 -3.20
C SER A 94 -2.88 -7.73 -2.97
N ASP A 95 -3.92 -6.93 -3.19
CA ASP A 95 -3.91 -5.48 -3.03
C ASP A 95 -5.25 -4.99 -2.44
N PRO A 96 -5.41 -5.07 -1.11
CA PRO A 96 -6.59 -4.56 -0.43
C PRO A 96 -6.86 -3.07 -0.63
N GLY A 97 -5.81 -2.26 -0.82
CA GLY A 97 -5.95 -0.83 -1.10
C GLY A 97 -6.68 -0.62 -2.42
N TRP A 98 -6.29 -1.33 -3.47
CA TRP A 98 -6.98 -1.34 -4.75
C TRP A 98 -8.44 -1.80 -4.62
N TRP A 99 -8.70 -2.90 -3.90
CA TRP A 99 -10.08 -3.38 -3.71
C TRP A 99 -10.96 -2.35 -3.02
N PHE A 100 -10.43 -1.65 -2.02
CA PHE A 100 -11.12 -0.57 -1.32
C PHE A 100 -11.43 0.59 -2.26
N ILE A 101 -10.46 1.05 -3.06
CA ILE A 101 -10.66 2.11 -4.06
C ILE A 101 -11.72 1.72 -5.09
N GLN A 102 -11.71 0.47 -5.56
CA GLN A 102 -12.73 -0.04 -6.48
C GLN A 102 -14.12 -0.07 -5.84
N GLY A 103 -14.23 -0.43 -4.56
CA GLY A 103 -15.48 -0.34 -3.80
C GLY A 103 -16.00 1.10 -3.72
N LEU A 104 -15.13 2.07 -3.42
CA LEU A 104 -15.47 3.50 -3.41
C LEU A 104 -15.89 4.00 -4.79
N ALA A 105 -15.22 3.55 -5.86
CA ALA A 105 -15.56 3.90 -7.23
C ALA A 105 -16.94 3.35 -7.63
N ALA A 106 -17.25 2.12 -7.23
CA ALA A 106 -18.54 1.47 -7.49
C ALA A 106 -19.73 2.24 -6.88
N VAL A 107 -19.53 2.89 -5.72
CA VAL A 107 -20.55 3.73 -5.08
C VAL A 107 -20.44 5.22 -5.43
N GLY A 108 -19.57 5.59 -6.39
CA GLY A 108 -19.41 6.96 -6.89
C GLY A 108 -18.65 7.92 -5.97
N LEU A 109 -18.03 7.41 -4.90
CA LEU A 109 -17.22 8.18 -3.94
C LEU A 109 -15.78 8.42 -4.42
N ALA A 110 -15.26 7.53 -5.27
CA ALA A 110 -14.00 7.74 -5.99
C ALA A 110 -14.27 7.94 -7.49
N ARG A 111 -13.53 8.84 -8.13
CA ARG A 111 -13.64 9.14 -9.57
C ARG A 111 -12.23 9.31 -10.15
N ASN A 112 -12.10 9.16 -11.46
CA ASN A 112 -10.81 9.30 -12.18
C ASN A 112 -9.70 8.40 -11.61
N VAL A 113 -10.05 7.17 -11.24
CA VAL A 113 -9.10 6.18 -10.70
C VAL A 113 -8.15 5.73 -11.81
N ALA A 114 -6.85 5.95 -11.63
CA ALA A 114 -5.83 5.65 -12.64
C ALA A 114 -5.24 4.24 -12.49
N GLY A 115 -5.24 3.48 -13.59
CA GLY A 115 -4.50 2.22 -13.75
C GLY A 115 -3.07 2.45 -14.26
N PRO A 116 -2.25 1.39 -14.37
CA PRO A 116 -0.88 1.51 -14.87
C PRO A 116 -0.86 2.03 -16.32
N GLU A 117 -1.84 1.68 -17.14
CA GLU A 117 -2.02 2.12 -18.53
C GLU A 117 -2.59 3.54 -18.69
N SER A 118 -2.98 4.22 -17.60
CA SER A 118 -3.61 5.54 -17.68
C SER A 118 -2.66 6.67 -18.10
N LYS A 119 -1.36 6.42 -18.19
CA LYS A 119 -0.36 7.34 -18.74
C LYS A 119 0.55 6.61 -19.72
N ALA A 120 1.17 7.36 -20.61
CA ALA A 120 2.22 6.84 -21.49
C ALA A 120 3.33 6.18 -20.67
N ALA A 121 3.88 5.08 -21.19
CA ALA A 121 5.01 4.40 -20.56
C ALA A 121 6.19 5.36 -20.44
N ARG A 122 6.91 5.27 -19.32
CA ARG A 122 8.13 6.02 -19.10
C ARG A 122 9.20 5.53 -20.07
N GLU A 123 10.05 6.43 -20.54
CA GLU A 123 11.21 6.06 -21.33
C GLU A 123 12.08 5.04 -20.57
N GLY A 124 12.53 3.99 -21.27
CA GLY A 124 13.31 2.90 -20.68
C GLY A 124 12.52 1.90 -19.83
N LEU A 125 11.21 2.08 -19.63
CA LEU A 125 10.40 1.12 -18.86
C LEU A 125 10.31 -0.22 -19.61
N ARG A 126 10.77 -1.28 -18.94
CA ARG A 126 10.78 -2.64 -19.48
C ARG A 126 10.30 -3.64 -18.46
N ARG A 127 9.52 -4.62 -18.91
CA ARG A 127 9.11 -5.77 -18.09
C ARG A 127 10.27 -6.76 -17.99
N LEU A 128 10.53 -7.26 -16.79
CA LEU A 128 11.41 -8.41 -16.59
C LEU A 128 10.57 -9.68 -16.75
N GLU A 129 11.07 -10.60 -17.57
CA GLU A 129 10.48 -11.94 -17.76
C GLU A 129 10.69 -12.82 -16.52
#